data_AF-A0A9R0ZFD3-F1
#
_entry.id   AF-A0A9R0ZFD3-F1
#
_cell.length_a   1.000
_cell.length_b   1.000
_cell.length_c   1.000
_cell.angle_alpha   90.00
_cell.angle_beta   90.00
_cell.angle_gamma   90.00
#
_symmetry.space_group_name_H-M   'P 1'
#
loop_
_entity.id
_entity.type
_entity.pdbx_description
1 polymer ?
#
loop_
_entity_poly.entity_id
_entity_poly.type
_entity_poly.pdbx_seq_one_letter_code
_entity_poly.pdbx_strand_id
1 'polypeptide(L)'
;MGRRWAKSVGWLNGKSPAMYSGNWDLKTKVPEQCKVSKIKLPSYFMEWINLKDIYLNFYNRRATGMMTMMRELQIPIVGSHHLGIDDAKNITRVVQRMLADGAVIQITARRQPDTSDVKFLFKNRIR
;
A
#
# COMPACT_ATOMS: atom_id res chain seq x y z
N MET A 1 16.64 0.22 13.26
CA MET A 1 15.79 -0.99 13.20
C MET A 1 15.18 -1.32 11.82
N GLY A 2 15.52 -0.62 10.71
CA GLY A 2 14.81 -0.79 9.41
C GLY A 2 15.37 -1.81 8.40
N ARG A 3 16.61 -2.32 8.57
CA ARG A 3 17.28 -3.16 7.54
C ARG A 3 16.87 -4.64 7.54
N ARG A 4 16.29 -5.14 8.63
CA ARG A 4 16.01 -6.57 8.80
C ARG A 4 14.67 -7.01 8.20
N TRP A 5 13.75 -6.06 7.97
CA TRP A 5 12.40 -6.34 7.50
C TRP A 5 12.29 -6.45 5.97
N ALA A 6 13.00 -5.60 5.22
CA ALA A 6 12.97 -5.61 3.75
C ALA A 6 13.33 -6.98 3.12
N LYS A 7 14.17 -7.76 3.80
CA LYS A 7 14.57 -9.10 3.34
C LYS A 7 13.48 -10.16 3.53
N SER A 8 12.64 -10.07 4.56
CA SER A 8 11.59 -11.08 4.83
C SER A 8 10.35 -10.90 3.96
N VAL A 9 10.14 -9.70 3.41
CA VAL A 9 9.05 -9.38 2.48
C VAL A 9 9.45 -9.48 1.00
N GLY A 10 10.64 -10.02 0.69
CA GLY A 10 11.11 -10.20 -0.68
C GLY A 10 11.49 -8.91 -1.40
N TRP A 11 11.75 -7.81 -0.70
CA TRP A 11 12.12 -6.53 -1.31
C TRP A 11 13.63 -6.53 -1.60
N LEU A 12 13.98 -7.25 -2.65
CA LEU A 12 15.32 -7.24 -3.24
C LEU A 12 15.44 -5.98 -4.10
N ASN A 13 16.57 -5.26 -3.93
CA ASN A 13 17.01 -4.08 -4.71
C ASN A 13 16.73 -2.69 -4.12
N GLY A 14 16.58 -2.55 -2.81
CA GLY A 14 16.66 -1.24 -2.13
C GLY A 14 15.55 -0.23 -2.49
N LYS A 15 14.52 -0.67 -3.22
CA LYS A 15 13.30 0.08 -3.48
C LYS A 15 12.22 -0.50 -2.58
N SER A 16 11.76 0.31 -1.63
CA SER A 16 10.56 0.02 -0.84
C SER A 16 9.41 0.77 -1.51
N PRO A 17 8.51 0.10 -2.26
CA PRO A 17 7.33 0.74 -2.78
C PRO A 17 6.52 1.25 -1.60
N ALA A 18 6.02 2.47 -1.69
CA ALA A 18 5.23 3.02 -0.61
C ALA A 18 3.90 2.25 -0.53
N MET A 19 3.56 1.79 0.68
CA MET A 19 2.33 1.05 0.96
C MET A 19 1.26 2.02 1.40
N TYR A 20 0.16 2.09 0.65
CA TYR A 20 -0.96 2.94 0.99
C TYR A 20 -2.26 2.15 1.02
N SER A 21 -3.19 2.61 1.85
CA SER A 21 -4.53 2.02 1.96
C SER A 21 -5.45 2.39 0.78
N GLY A 22 -4.92 3.03 -0.27
CA GLY A 22 -5.69 3.34 -1.47
C GLY A 22 -4.86 3.97 -2.59
N ASN A 23 -5.43 3.95 -3.80
CA ASN A 23 -4.83 4.58 -4.97
C ASN A 23 -4.85 6.11 -4.91
N TRP A 24 -5.74 6.71 -4.12
CA TRP A 24 -5.98 8.16 -4.09
C TRP A 24 -4.73 8.98 -3.71
N ASP A 25 -3.98 8.54 -2.70
CA ASP A 25 -2.82 9.27 -2.20
C ASP A 25 -1.76 9.48 -3.28
N LEU A 26 -1.36 8.40 -3.96
CA LEU A 26 -0.27 8.46 -4.94
C LEU A 26 -0.74 8.74 -6.36
N LYS A 27 -1.97 8.35 -6.72
CA LYS A 27 -2.54 8.68 -8.03
C LYS A 27 -2.88 10.16 -8.12
N THR A 28 -3.41 10.75 -7.04
CA THR A 28 -4.04 12.08 -7.07
C THR A 28 -3.30 13.08 -6.18
N LYS A 29 -3.20 12.81 -4.87
CA LYS A 29 -2.80 13.85 -3.90
C LYS A 29 -1.33 14.22 -3.94
N VAL A 30 -0.43 13.25 -4.06
CA VAL A 30 1.01 13.53 -4.16
C VAL A 30 1.35 14.33 -5.42
N PRO A 31 0.84 13.98 -6.62
CA PRO A 31 1.02 14.82 -7.81
C PRO A 31 0.43 16.23 -7.67
N GLU A 32 -0.77 16.37 -7.09
CA GLU A 32 -1.37 17.68 -6.81
C GLU A 32 -0.47 18.52 -5.90
N GLN A 33 0.01 17.94 -4.80
CA GLN A 33 0.91 18.62 -3.87
C GLN A 33 2.23 19.00 -4.54
N CYS A 34 2.79 18.13 -5.38
CA CYS A 34 4.01 18.43 -6.12
C CYS A 34 3.84 19.64 -7.05
N LYS A 35 2.69 19.75 -7.72
CA LYS A 35 2.34 20.91 -8.56
C LYS A 35 2.24 22.19 -7.74
N VAL A 36 1.53 22.14 -6.60
CA VAL A 36 1.38 23.29 -5.69
C VAL A 36 2.73 23.76 -5.16
N SER A 37 3.58 22.81 -4.75
CA SER A 37 4.91 23.09 -4.19
C SER A 37 6.00 23.32 -5.24
N LYS A 38 5.68 23.25 -6.54
CA LYS A 38 6.64 23.36 -7.66
C LYS A 38 7.84 22.41 -7.56
N ILE A 39 7.62 21.22 -6.98
CA ILE A 39 8.63 20.18 -6.89
C ILE A 39 8.38 19.10 -7.95
N LYS A 40 9.45 18.52 -8.48
CA LYS A 40 9.33 17.36 -9.38
C LYS A 40 8.84 16.17 -8.56
N LEU A 41 7.86 15.44 -9.10
CA LEU A 41 7.35 14.20 -8.49
C LEU A 41 8.51 13.21 -8.29
N PRO A 42 8.85 12.85 -7.05
CA PRO A 42 9.95 11.91 -6.81
C PRO A 42 9.70 10.53 -7.41
N SER A 43 10.77 9.88 -7.91
CA SER A 43 10.68 8.60 -8.62
C SER A 43 10.17 7.44 -7.76
N TYR A 44 10.33 7.51 -6.44
CA TYR A 44 9.81 6.50 -5.51
C TYR A 44 8.28 6.53 -5.35
N PHE A 45 7.59 7.55 -5.88
CA PHE A 45 6.13 7.59 -5.95
C PHE A 45 5.57 7.08 -7.29
N MET A 46 6.43 6.56 -8.17
CA MET A 46 6.00 6.01 -9.46
C MET A 46 5.41 4.61 -9.35
N GLU A 47 5.65 3.91 -8.24
CA GLU A 47 5.19 2.54 -8.02
C GLU A 47 4.67 2.40 -6.59
N TRP A 48 3.56 1.68 -6.42
CA TRP A 48 3.01 1.46 -5.09
C TRP A 48 2.22 0.18 -4.96
N ILE A 49 1.95 -0.13 -3.69
CA ILE A 49 1.18 -1.28 -3.26
C ILE A 49 -0.10 -0.78 -2.59
N ASN A 50 -1.24 -1.12 -3.19
CA ASN A 50 -2.56 -0.96 -2.60
C ASN A 50 -2.95 -2.27 -1.93
N LEU A 51 -2.85 -2.31 -0.60
CA LEU A 51 -3.13 -3.52 0.17
C LEU A 51 -4.57 -4.01 -0.01
N LYS A 52 -5.51 -3.12 -0.31
CA LYS A 52 -6.91 -3.51 -0.52
C LYS A 52 -7.09 -4.32 -1.80
N ASP A 53 -6.28 -4.05 -2.84
CA ASP A 53 -6.30 -4.84 -4.07
C ASP A 53 -5.72 -6.23 -3.82
N ILE A 54 -4.61 -6.33 -3.08
CA ILE A 54 -4.04 -7.63 -2.69
C ILE A 54 -5.03 -8.41 -1.82
N TYR A 55 -5.62 -7.76 -0.81
CA TYR A 55 -6.61 -8.36 0.08
C TYR A 55 -7.80 -8.91 -0.72
N LEU A 56 -8.33 -8.10 -1.65
CA LEU A 56 -9.43 -8.51 -2.52
C LEU A 56 -9.08 -9.74 -3.36
N ASN A 57 -7.88 -9.77 -3.97
CA ASN A 57 -7.52 -10.87 -4.86
C ASN A 57 -7.13 -12.14 -4.10
N PHE A 58 -6.61 -12.01 -2.88
CA PHE A 58 -6.18 -13.15 -2.07
C PHE A 58 -7.34 -13.78 -1.27
N TYR A 59 -8.11 -12.98 -0.52
CA TYR A 59 -9.23 -13.48 0.28
C TYR A 59 -10.55 -13.53 -0.49
N ASN A 60 -10.60 -13.03 -1.72
CA ASN A 60 -11.82 -12.88 -2.52
C ASN A 60 -12.92 -12.06 -1.79
N ARG A 61 -12.51 -11.05 -1.00
CA ARG A 61 -13.38 -10.22 -0.16
C ARG A 61 -13.01 -8.75 -0.24
N ARG A 62 -14.00 -7.87 -0.26
CA ARG A 62 -13.76 -6.43 -0.36
C ARG A 62 -13.60 -5.82 1.03
N ALA A 63 -12.42 -5.28 1.31
CA ALA A 63 -12.22 -4.42 2.47
C ALA A 63 -12.38 -2.94 2.09
N THR A 64 -13.21 -2.21 2.84
CA THR A 64 -13.38 -0.75 2.65
C THR A 64 -12.15 0.04 3.09
N GLY A 65 -11.38 -0.49 4.05
CA GLY A 65 -10.17 0.14 4.58
C GLY A 65 -9.43 -0.77 5.56
N MET A 66 -8.42 -0.22 6.23
CA MET A 66 -7.59 -0.94 7.22
C MET A 66 -8.43 -1.60 8.32
N MET A 67 -9.38 -0.85 8.89
CA MET A 67 -10.24 -1.31 9.98
C MET A 67 -11.04 -2.56 9.61
N THR A 68 -11.53 -2.62 8.37
CA THR A 68 -12.27 -3.77 7.85
C THR A 68 -11.37 -4.98 7.69
N MET A 69 -10.17 -4.80 7.14
CA MET A 69 -9.16 -5.88 7.06
C MET A 69 -8.81 -6.42 8.45
N MET A 70 -8.60 -5.53 9.43
CA MET A 70 -8.29 -5.95 10.79
C MET A 70 -9.45 -6.72 11.44
N ARG A 71 -10.68 -6.24 11.29
CA ARG A 71 -11.87 -6.92 11.83
C ARG A 71 -12.04 -8.31 11.22
N GLU A 72 -11.96 -8.43 9.90
CA GLU A 72 -12.14 -9.70 9.19
C GLU A 72 -11.03 -10.71 9.49
N LEU A 73 -9.79 -10.24 9.65
CA LEU A 73 -8.64 -11.06 10.04
C LEU A 73 -8.54 -11.30 11.56
N GLN A 74 -9.51 -10.78 12.33
CA GLN A 74 -9.56 -10.87 13.79
C GLN A 74 -8.28 -10.33 14.47
N ILE A 75 -7.73 -9.25 13.93
CA ILE A 75 -6.55 -8.56 14.46
C ILE A 75 -7.03 -7.41 15.37
N PRO A 76 -6.70 -7.41 16.67
CA PRO A 76 -7.00 -6.29 17.55
C PRO A 76 -6.27 -5.02 17.11
N ILE A 77 -6.98 -3.89 17.16
CA ILE A 77 -6.42 -2.57 16.89
C ILE A 77 -5.50 -2.18 18.05
N VAL A 78 -4.34 -1.64 17.73
CA VAL A 78 -3.41 -1.07 18.72
C VAL A 78 -3.34 0.44 18.53
N GLY A 79 -3.45 1.18 19.64
CA GLY A 79 -3.34 2.63 19.65
C GLY A 79 -4.61 3.34 19.21
N SER A 80 -4.48 4.62 18.85
CA SER A 80 -5.61 5.47 18.46
C SER A 80 -5.69 5.60 16.95
N HIS A 81 -6.89 5.42 16.40
CA HIS A 81 -7.16 5.67 15.00
C HIS A 81 -6.87 7.15 14.67
N HIS A 82 -6.25 7.42 13.51
CA HIS A 82 -5.81 8.75 13.05
C HIS A 82 -4.47 9.27 13.58
N LEU A 83 -3.75 8.49 14.41
CA LEU A 83 -2.34 8.73 14.65
C LEU A 83 -1.53 7.96 13.60
N GLY A 84 -0.84 8.68 12.72
CA GLY A 84 -0.13 8.08 11.58
C GLY A 84 0.86 6.96 11.96
N ILE A 85 1.44 7.02 13.17
CA ILE A 85 2.32 5.97 13.69
C ILE A 85 1.57 4.68 14.07
N ASP A 86 0.37 4.82 14.63
CA ASP A 86 -0.44 3.68 15.06
C ASP A 86 -1.13 3.04 13.86
N ASP A 87 -1.59 3.83 12.89
CA ASP A 87 -2.06 3.32 11.61
C ASP A 87 -0.94 2.55 10.86
N ALA A 88 0.30 3.04 10.88
CA ALA A 88 1.44 2.32 10.30
C ALA A 88 1.71 0.97 11.00
N LYS A 89 1.63 0.91 12.33
CA LYS A 89 1.76 -0.36 13.08
C LYS A 89 0.63 -1.33 12.74
N ASN A 90 -0.60 -0.84 12.68
CA ASN A 90 -1.78 -1.65 12.38
C ASN A 90 -1.73 -2.20 10.94
N ILE A 91 -1.34 -1.38 9.96
CA ILE A 91 -1.08 -1.83 8.59
C ILE A 91 0.00 -2.90 8.55
N THR A 92 1.10 -2.71 9.30
CA THR A 92 2.19 -3.69 9.36
C THR A 92 1.68 -5.06 9.84
N ARG A 93 0.81 -5.08 10.86
CA ARG A 93 0.21 -6.32 11.37
C ARG A 93 -0.70 -6.99 10.34
N VAL A 94 -1.48 -6.21 9.59
CA VAL A 94 -2.29 -6.73 8.48
C VAL A 94 -1.38 -7.38 7.42
N VAL A 95 -0.33 -6.70 7.00
CA VAL A 95 0.64 -7.24 6.02
C VAL A 95 1.29 -8.52 6.52
N GLN A 96 1.71 -8.56 7.78
CA GLN A 96 2.28 -9.78 8.38
C GLN A 96 1.29 -10.94 8.36
N ARG A 97 0.02 -10.67 8.69
CA ARG A 97 -1.00 -11.71 8.64
C ARG A 97 -1.25 -12.21 7.22
N MET A 98 -1.35 -11.30 6.25
CA MET A 98 -1.51 -11.64 4.84
C MET A 98 -0.35 -12.52 4.34
N LEU A 99 0.89 -12.17 4.68
CA LEU A 99 2.06 -12.98 4.33
C LEU A 99 2.03 -14.36 4.99
N ALA A 100 1.65 -14.44 6.27
CA ALA A 100 1.53 -15.69 7.00
C ALA A 100 0.44 -16.61 6.41
N ASP A 101 -0.65 -16.03 5.91
CA ASP A 101 -1.71 -16.77 5.23
C ASP A 101 -1.31 -17.22 3.81
N GLY A 102 -0.20 -16.71 3.25
CA GLY A 102 0.34 -17.08 1.94
C GLY A 102 0.15 -16.04 0.83
N ALA A 103 -0.30 -14.83 1.16
CA ALA A 103 -0.48 -13.76 0.19
C ALA A 103 0.88 -13.25 -0.32
N VAL A 104 0.97 -13.00 -1.63
CA VAL A 104 2.14 -12.38 -2.25
C VAL A 104 1.96 -10.86 -2.27
N ILE A 105 2.86 -10.16 -1.57
CA ILE A 105 2.85 -8.69 -1.52
C ILE A 105 3.68 -8.12 -2.67
N GLN A 106 2.99 -7.60 -3.69
CA GLN A 106 3.61 -7.10 -4.93
C GLN A 106 3.05 -5.73 -5.35
N ILE A 107 3.78 -5.04 -6.23
CA ILE A 107 3.35 -3.76 -6.82
C ILE A 107 1.97 -3.94 -7.46
N THR A 108 1.04 -3.05 -7.14
CA THR A 108 -0.33 -3.10 -7.67
C THR A 108 -0.59 -2.05 -8.73
N ALA A 109 0.20 -0.97 -8.74
CA ALA A 109 0.08 0.10 -9.72
C ALA A 109 1.42 0.79 -9.98
N ARG A 110 1.56 1.27 -11.22
CA ARG A 110 2.71 2.04 -11.69
C ARG A 110 2.23 3.25 -12.49
N ARG A 111 2.79 4.42 -12.21
CA ARG A 111 2.65 5.61 -13.03
C ARG A 111 3.60 5.53 -14.22
N GLN A 112 3.14 5.88 -15.41
CA GLN A 112 4.01 5.94 -16.58
C GLN A 112 4.90 7.19 -16.47
N PRO A 113 6.20 7.12 -16.83
CA PRO A 113 7.08 8.29 -16.76
C PRO A 113 6.66 9.39 -17.74
N ASP A 114 6.20 8.97 -18.92
CA ASP A 114 5.96 9.86 -20.06
C ASP A 114 4.50 10.32 -20.16
N THR A 115 3.59 9.64 -19.48
CA THR A 115 2.18 10.02 -19.40
C THR A 115 1.75 10.11 -17.94
N SER A 116 0.82 11.02 -17.62
CA SER A 116 0.27 11.10 -16.25
C SER A 116 -0.62 9.89 -15.89
N ASP A 117 -0.72 8.89 -16.78
CA ASP A 117 -1.57 7.72 -16.61
C ASP A 117 -0.99 6.73 -15.61
N VAL A 118 -1.90 6.01 -14.97
CA VAL A 118 -1.59 4.96 -14.01
C VAL A 118 -2.00 3.61 -14.59
N LYS A 119 -1.03 2.71 -14.72
CA LYS A 119 -1.24 1.31 -15.07
C LYS A 119 -1.50 0.51 -13.80
N PHE A 120 -2.69 -0.07 -13.70
CA PHE A 120 -3.03 -1.03 -12.65
C PHE A 120 -2.63 -2.44 -13.07
N LEU A 121 -1.98 -3.18 -12.19
CA LEU A 121 -1.43 -4.51 -12.48
C LEU A 121 -2.42 -5.64 -12.12
N PHE A 122 -3.45 -5.34 -11.32
CA PHE A 122 -4.45 -6.31 -10.89
C PHE A 122 -5.74 -6.13 -11.70
N LYS A 123 -6.35 -7.25 -12.12
CA LYS A 123 -7.65 -7.24 -12.84
C LYS A 123 -8.77 -6.83 -11.89
N ASN A 124 -8.85 -7.47 -10.72
CA ASN A 124 -9.81 -7.10 -9.67
C ASN A 124 -9.19 -5.99 -8.82
N ARG A 125 -9.85 -4.84 -8.76
CA ARG A 125 -9.38 -3.68 -7.99
C ARG A 125 -10.54 -2.97 -7.32
N ILE A 126 -10.25 -2.35 -6.18
CA ILE A 126 -11.19 -1.43 -5.56
C ILE A 126 -11.17 -0.12 -6.35
N ARG A 127 -12.32 0.22 -6.95
CA ARG A 127 -12.55 1.51 -7.61
C ARG A 127 -12.81 2.60 -6.58
#